data_AF-A0A2I0URX0-F1
#
_entry.id   AF-A0A2I0URX0-F1
#
_cell.length_a   1.000
_cell.length_b   1.000
_cell.length_c   1.000
_cell.angle_alpha   90.00
_cell.angle_beta   90.00
_cell.angle_gamma   90.00
#
_symmetry.space_group_name_H-M   'P 1'
#
loop_
_entity.id
_entity.type
_entity.pdbx_description
1 polymer ?
#
loop_
_entity_poly.entity_id
_entity_poly.type
_entity_poly.pdbx_seq_one_letter_code
_entity_poly.pdbx_strand_id
1 'polypeptide(L)'
;MFQLPTLNFSPEQVASVCETLEETGDIERLGRFLWSLPVAPGACEAINKHESILRARAVVAFHTGNFRDLYHILENHKFTKESHGKLQAMWLEAHYQEAEKLRGRPLGPVDKYRVRKKFPLPRTIWDGEQKTHCFKERTRSLLREWYLQDPYPNPSKKRELAQATGLTPTQVGNWFKNRRQRDRAAAAKNRLQHQAIGQSGMRSLAEPGCPTHSSAESPSTAASPTTSVSSLTERAETGTSILSVTSSDSECDV
;
A
#
# COMPACT_ATOMS: atom_id res chain seq x y z
N MET A 1 33.21 -10.26 30.10
CA MET A 1 32.70 -10.56 28.76
C MET A 1 31.89 -11.84 28.86
N PHE A 2 30.56 -11.79 28.65
CA PHE A 2 29.76 -13.01 28.63
C PHE A 2 30.02 -13.73 27.31
N GLN A 3 30.77 -14.83 27.38
CA GLN A 3 30.96 -15.74 26.27
C GLN A 3 29.64 -16.48 26.07
N LEU A 4 28.84 -16.02 25.11
CA LEU A 4 27.68 -16.78 24.65
C LEU A 4 28.20 -18.13 24.13
N PRO A 5 27.65 -19.27 24.58
CA PRO A 5 28.06 -20.58 24.09
C PRO A 5 27.92 -20.59 22.57
N THR A 6 29.02 -20.86 21.87
CA THR A 6 29.01 -21.04 20.42
C THR A 6 28.33 -22.37 20.13
N LEU A 7 27.00 -22.33 19.94
CA LEU A 7 26.24 -23.50 19.55
C LEU A 7 26.53 -23.80 18.08
N ASN A 8 27.38 -24.79 17.83
CA ASN A 8 27.61 -25.34 16.49
C ASN A 8 26.43 -26.25 16.11
N PHE A 9 25.30 -25.65 15.75
CA PHE A 9 24.19 -26.38 15.13
C PHE A 9 24.43 -26.51 13.62
N SER A 10 23.99 -27.63 13.05
CA SER A 10 23.90 -27.74 11.59
C SER A 10 22.78 -26.83 11.07
N PRO A 11 22.85 -26.32 9.83
CA PRO A 11 21.78 -25.51 9.23
C PRO A 11 20.41 -26.20 9.28
N GLU A 12 20.37 -27.52 9.14
CA GLU A 12 19.15 -28.34 9.20
C GLU A 12 18.57 -28.40 10.62
N GLN A 13 19.43 -28.51 11.63
CA GLN A 13 19.00 -28.46 13.04
C GLN A 13 18.42 -27.08 13.37
N VAL A 14 19.06 -26.01 12.89
CA VAL A 14 18.53 -24.64 13.06
C VAL A 14 17.18 -24.49 12.36
N ALA A 15 17.03 -25.02 11.14
CA ALA A 15 15.77 -24.97 10.40
C ALA A 15 14.64 -25.70 11.15
N SER A 16 14.89 -26.90 11.67
CA SER A 16 13.90 -27.69 12.43
C SER A 16 13.47 -26.99 13.74
N VAL A 17 14.41 -26.34 14.43
CA VAL A 17 14.09 -25.54 15.62
C VAL A 17 13.25 -24.32 15.25
N CYS A 18 13.57 -23.65 14.13
CA CYS A 18 12.78 -22.51 13.64
C CYS A 18 11.34 -22.92 13.30
N GLU A 19 11.15 -24.06 12.63
CA GLU A 19 9.83 -24.60 12.31
C GLU A 19 9.01 -24.87 13.56
N THR A 20 9.60 -25.58 14.53
CA THR A 20 8.93 -25.92 15.80
C THR A 20 8.52 -24.66 16.58
N LEU A 21 9.41 -23.67 16.67
CA LEU A 21 9.12 -22.41 17.36
C LEU A 21 8.08 -21.55 16.62
N GLU A 22 8.05 -21.62 15.29
CA GLU A 22 7.05 -20.94 14.49
C GLU A 22 5.66 -21.58 14.61
N GLU A 23 5.58 -22.92 14.65
CA GLU A 23 4.33 -23.67 14.84
C GLU A 23 3.73 -23.49 16.23
N THR A 24 4.58 -23.44 17.26
CA THR A 24 4.15 -23.18 18.64
C THR A 24 3.74 -21.72 18.87
N GLY A 25 4.11 -20.80 17.96
CA GLY A 25 3.77 -19.38 18.05
C GLY A 25 4.60 -18.58 19.06
N ASP A 26 5.68 -19.16 19.61
CA ASP A 26 6.58 -18.46 20.55
C ASP A 26 7.58 -17.58 19.80
N ILE A 27 7.09 -16.45 19.28
CA ILE A 27 7.85 -15.54 18.42
C ILE A 27 8.99 -14.85 19.19
N GLU A 28 8.83 -14.60 20.49
CA GLU A 28 9.90 -14.01 21.29
C GLU A 28 11.08 -14.96 21.44
N ARG A 29 10.80 -16.23 21.75
CA ARG A 29 11.86 -17.25 21.84
C ARG A 29 12.51 -17.49 20.48
N LEU A 30 11.72 -17.48 19.40
CA LEU A 30 12.24 -17.53 18.03
C LEU A 30 13.20 -16.37 17.74
N GLY A 31 12.83 -15.14 18.12
CA GLY A 31 13.67 -13.97 17.97
C GLY A 31 14.98 -14.07 18.75
N ARG A 32 14.94 -14.50 20.02
CA ARG A 32 16.14 -14.73 20.84
C ARG A 32 17.04 -15.82 20.25
N PHE A 33 16.44 -16.90 19.76
CA PHE A 33 17.18 -18.00 19.12
C PHE A 33 17.89 -17.52 17.84
N LEU A 34 17.17 -16.82 16.95
CA LEU A 34 17.74 -16.27 15.71
C LEU A 34 18.86 -15.24 15.98
N TRP A 35 18.75 -14.45 17.05
CA TRP A 35 19.80 -13.52 17.48
C TRP A 35 21.03 -14.23 18.03
N SER A 36 20.86 -15.41 18.64
CA SER A 36 21.95 -16.21 19.21
C SER A 36 22.74 -17.04 18.19
N LEU A 37 22.28 -17.10 16.93
CA LEU A 37 22.92 -17.91 15.90
C LEU A 37 24.35 -17.42 15.60
N PRO A 38 25.28 -18.35 15.30
CA PRO A 38 26.67 -18.02 15.07
C PRO A 38 26.84 -17.06 13.87
N VAL A 39 27.59 -15.98 14.08
CA VAL A 39 27.93 -14.96 13.06
C VAL A 39 29.14 -15.39 12.22
N ALA A 40 29.62 -16.63 12.36
CA ALA A 40 30.73 -17.12 11.58
C ALA A 40 30.39 -17.07 10.07
N PRO A 41 31.20 -16.41 9.21
CA PRO A 41 30.80 -16.08 7.84
C PRO A 41 30.31 -17.28 7.01
N GLY A 42 30.99 -18.43 7.11
CA GLY A 42 30.61 -19.64 6.37
C GLY A 42 29.35 -20.33 6.87
N ALA A 43 29.11 -20.34 8.19
CA ALA A 43 27.87 -20.88 8.75
C ALA A 43 26.69 -19.93 8.49
N CYS A 44 26.92 -18.62 8.54
CA CYS A 44 25.91 -17.60 8.28
C CYS A 44 25.38 -17.69 6.84
N GLU A 45 26.25 -17.91 5.85
CA GLU A 45 25.83 -18.04 4.45
C GLU A 45 24.98 -19.31 4.22
N ALA A 46 25.34 -20.43 4.84
CA ALA A 46 24.56 -21.67 4.75
C ALA A 46 23.19 -21.53 5.44
N ILE A 47 23.15 -20.90 6.61
CA ILE A 47 21.93 -20.60 7.36
C ILE A 47 21.00 -19.67 6.56
N ASN A 48 21.55 -18.65 5.90
CA ASN A 48 20.78 -17.70 5.10
C ASN A 48 20.26 -18.27 3.76
N LYS A 49 20.63 -19.50 3.41
CA LYS A 49 20.09 -20.22 2.24
C LYS A 49 18.85 -21.06 2.59
N HIS A 50 18.66 -21.42 3.86
CA HIS A 50 17.51 -22.22 4.27
C HIS A 50 16.23 -21.39 4.34
N GLU A 51 15.22 -21.82 3.59
CA GLU A 51 13.92 -21.16 3.50
C GLU A 51 13.25 -21.02 4.87
N SER A 52 13.24 -22.08 5.69
CA SER A 52 12.60 -22.08 7.01
C SER A 52 13.17 -21.01 7.94
N ILE A 53 14.47 -20.75 7.84
CA ILE A 53 15.16 -19.74 8.66
C ILE A 53 14.82 -18.34 8.15
N LEU A 54 14.80 -18.13 6.83
CA LEU A 54 14.38 -16.86 6.23
C LEU A 54 12.92 -16.53 6.56
N ARG A 55 12.03 -17.54 6.49
CA ARG A 55 10.63 -17.42 6.89
C ARG A 55 10.50 -17.06 8.37
N ALA A 56 11.21 -17.74 9.25
CA ALA A 56 11.23 -17.44 10.67
C ALA A 56 11.71 -16.00 10.96
N ARG A 57 12.76 -15.53 10.26
CA ARG A 57 13.22 -14.14 10.34
C ARG A 57 12.16 -13.16 9.86
N ALA A 58 11.46 -13.45 8.76
CA ALA A 58 10.37 -12.62 8.29
C ALA A 58 9.23 -12.53 9.32
N VAL A 59 8.87 -13.65 9.97
CA VAL A 59 7.86 -13.68 11.04
C VAL A 59 8.29 -12.81 12.23
N VAL A 60 9.53 -12.94 12.68
CA VAL A 60 10.06 -12.11 13.78
C VAL A 60 10.09 -10.63 13.40
N ALA A 61 10.52 -10.29 12.18
CA ALA A 61 10.53 -8.91 11.69
C ALA A 61 9.12 -8.30 11.64
N PHE A 62 8.12 -9.09 11.23
CA PHE A 62 6.71 -8.68 11.24
C PHE A 62 6.20 -8.38 12.65
N HIS A 63 6.41 -9.28 13.61
CA HIS A 63 5.94 -9.12 14.99
C HIS A 63 6.66 -8.01 15.78
N THR A 64 7.93 -7.76 15.46
CA THR A 64 8.70 -6.66 16.06
C THR A 64 8.38 -5.29 15.45
N GLY A 65 7.55 -5.25 14.39
CA GLY A 65 7.21 -4.02 13.67
C GLY A 65 8.36 -3.49 12.79
N ASN A 66 9.42 -4.27 12.59
CA ASN A 66 10.50 -3.92 11.68
C ASN A 66 10.16 -4.35 10.25
N PHE A 67 9.24 -3.60 9.63
CA PHE A 67 8.75 -3.92 8.30
C PHE A 67 9.82 -3.75 7.21
N ARG A 68 10.83 -2.91 7.43
CA ARG A 68 11.93 -2.73 6.48
C ARG A 68 12.69 -4.04 6.25
N ASP A 69 13.01 -4.76 7.31
CA ASP A 69 13.70 -6.04 7.21
C ASP A 69 12.79 -7.12 6.64
N LEU A 70 11.50 -7.11 6.99
CA LEU A 70 10.49 -7.98 6.37
C LEU A 70 10.49 -7.81 4.84
N TYR A 71 10.39 -6.58 4.35
CA TYR A 71 10.38 -6.31 2.90
C TYR A 71 11.69 -6.75 2.25
N HIS A 72 12.83 -6.48 2.89
CA HIS A 72 14.12 -6.89 2.38
C HIS A 72 14.24 -8.42 2.21
N ILE A 73 13.78 -9.19 3.20
CA ILE A 73 13.80 -10.66 3.13
C ILE A 73 12.87 -11.14 2.01
N LEU A 74 11.64 -10.61 1.97
CA LEU A 74 10.63 -11.04 1.01
C LEU A 74 10.97 -10.66 -0.43
N GLU A 75 11.68 -9.57 -0.69
CA GLU A 75 12.04 -9.14 -2.05
C GLU A 75 13.27 -9.84 -2.62
N ASN A 76 14.19 -10.31 -1.77
CA ASN A 76 15.51 -10.79 -2.21
C ASN A 76 15.67 -12.32 -2.20
N HIS A 77 14.77 -13.06 -1.54
CA HIS A 77 14.86 -14.51 -1.43
C HIS A 77 13.63 -15.18 -2.03
N LYS A 78 13.82 -16.27 -2.80
CA LYS A 78 12.72 -17.05 -3.35
C LYS A 78 12.21 -18.04 -2.31
N PHE A 79 10.90 -18.23 -2.29
CA PHE A 79 10.22 -19.16 -1.39
C PHE A 79 9.44 -20.21 -2.18
N THR A 80 9.23 -21.37 -1.57
CA THR A 80 8.33 -22.41 -2.09
C THR A 80 6.86 -21.98 -2.01
N LYS A 81 6.02 -22.61 -2.84
CA LYS A 81 4.58 -22.28 -2.92
C LYS A 81 3.83 -22.52 -1.62
N GLU A 82 4.31 -23.42 -0.77
CA GLU A 82 3.72 -23.73 0.54
C GLU A 82 3.82 -22.52 1.48
N SER A 83 4.98 -21.84 1.47
CA SER A 83 5.22 -20.64 2.28
C SER A 83 4.51 -19.38 1.74
N HIS A 84 4.21 -19.33 0.43
CA HIS A 84 3.71 -18.12 -0.25
C HIS A 84 2.48 -17.52 0.44
N GLY A 85 1.47 -18.33 0.80
CA GLY A 85 0.24 -17.82 1.41
C GLY A 85 0.50 -17.02 2.69
N LYS A 86 1.35 -17.55 3.58
CA LYS A 86 1.73 -16.89 4.83
C LYS A 86 2.54 -15.63 4.59
N LEU A 87 3.52 -15.67 3.68
CA LEU A 87 4.38 -14.52 3.38
C LEU A 87 3.62 -13.38 2.68
N GLN A 88 2.71 -13.71 1.77
CA GLN A 88 1.84 -12.74 1.11
C GLN A 88 0.92 -12.04 2.12
N ALA A 89 0.37 -12.79 3.08
CA ALA A 89 -0.43 -12.21 4.16
C ALA A 89 0.38 -11.21 4.99
N MET A 90 1.60 -11.57 5.41
CA MET A 90 2.48 -10.66 6.15
C MET A 90 2.86 -9.41 5.35
N TRP A 91 3.18 -9.54 4.06
CA TRP A 91 3.47 -8.41 3.18
C TRP A 91 2.33 -7.41 3.13
N LEU A 92 1.11 -7.91 2.89
CA LEU A 92 -0.09 -7.07 2.79
C LEU A 92 -0.43 -6.43 4.12
N GLU A 93 -0.40 -7.21 5.20
CA GLU A 93 -0.74 -6.73 6.53
C GLU A 93 0.25 -5.69 7.03
N ALA A 94 1.55 -5.89 6.82
CA ALA A 94 2.58 -4.90 7.16
C ALA A 94 2.31 -3.55 6.47
N HIS A 95 2.05 -3.56 5.16
CA HIS A 95 1.72 -2.33 4.43
C HIS A 95 0.38 -1.72 4.83
N TYR A 96 -0.60 -2.53 5.26
CA TYR A 96 -1.83 -2.00 5.83
C TYR A 96 -1.58 -1.29 7.15
N GLN A 97 -0.81 -1.90 8.06
CA GLN A 97 -0.46 -1.30 9.35
C GLN A 97 0.31 0.02 9.19
N GLU A 98 1.30 0.07 8.29
CA GLU A 98 2.00 1.32 7.97
C GLU A 98 1.04 2.40 7.44
N ALA A 99 0.13 2.03 6.54
CA ALA A 99 -0.85 2.94 5.98
C ALA A 99 -1.90 3.41 7.00
N GLU A 100 -2.32 2.55 7.92
CA GLU A 100 -3.24 2.87 9.01
C GLU A 100 -2.58 3.83 9.99
N LYS A 101 -1.33 3.54 10.37
CA LYS A 101 -0.53 4.41 11.25
C LYS A 101 -0.32 5.79 10.65
N LEU A 102 -0.03 5.87 9.35
CA LEU A 102 0.15 7.15 8.66
C LEU A 102 -1.16 7.96 8.55
N ARG A 103 -2.31 7.28 8.45
CA ARG A 103 -3.61 7.94 8.32
C ARG A 103 -4.31 8.22 9.66
N GLY A 104 -3.90 7.54 10.74
CA GLY A 104 -4.53 7.64 12.05
C GLY A 104 -5.95 7.09 12.12
N ARG A 105 -6.35 6.22 11.17
CA ARG A 105 -7.68 5.61 11.10
C ARG A 105 -7.63 4.24 10.41
N PRO A 106 -8.57 3.32 10.70
CA PRO A 106 -8.61 2.01 10.06
C PRO A 106 -8.83 2.13 8.55
N LEU A 107 -8.22 1.21 7.80
CA LEU A 107 -8.24 1.21 6.34
C LEU A 107 -9.52 0.59 5.79
N GLY A 108 -10.28 1.37 5.02
CA GLY A 108 -11.44 0.86 4.28
C GLY A 108 -11.06 0.05 3.02
N PRO A 109 -12.01 -0.66 2.39
CA PRO A 109 -11.74 -1.52 1.22
C PRO A 109 -11.04 -0.80 0.05
N VAL A 110 -11.41 0.46 -0.20
CA VAL A 110 -10.80 1.29 -1.26
C VAL A 110 -9.35 1.65 -0.93
N ASP A 111 -9.06 1.93 0.34
CA ASP A 111 -7.69 2.25 0.76
C ASP A 111 -6.82 0.99 0.74
N LYS A 112 -7.33 -0.17 1.18
CA LYS A 112 -6.63 -1.46 1.02
C LYS A 112 -6.36 -1.80 -0.45
N TYR A 113 -7.29 -1.49 -1.36
CA TYR A 113 -7.04 -1.62 -2.80
C TYR A 113 -5.91 -0.69 -3.27
N ARG A 114 -5.88 0.57 -2.82
CA ARG A 114 -4.81 1.52 -3.17
C ARG A 114 -3.44 1.04 -2.67
N VAL A 115 -3.37 0.49 -1.46
CA VAL A 115 -2.14 -0.08 -0.90
C VAL A 115 -1.64 -1.24 -1.75
N ARG A 116 -2.49 -2.24 -2.04
CA ARG A 116 -2.15 -3.37 -2.93
C ARG A 116 -1.65 -2.95 -4.31
N LYS A 117 -2.23 -1.87 -4.85
CA LYS A 117 -1.82 -1.33 -6.14
C LYS A 117 -0.48 -0.59 -6.07
N LYS A 118 -0.19 0.09 -4.96
CA LYS A 118 1.06 0.82 -4.74
C LYS A 118 2.22 -0.12 -4.43
N PHE A 119 1.94 -1.19 -3.69
CA PHE A 119 2.91 -2.18 -3.23
C PHE A 119 2.46 -3.59 -3.68
N PRO A 120 2.65 -3.92 -4.97
CA PRO A 120 2.30 -5.24 -5.48
C PRO A 120 3.17 -6.32 -4.81
N LEU A 121 2.67 -7.55 -4.77
CA LEU A 121 3.43 -8.68 -4.24
C LEU A 121 4.73 -8.90 -5.05
N PRO A 122 5.88 -9.09 -4.39
CA PRO A 122 7.13 -9.33 -5.07
C PRO A 122 7.16 -10.73 -5.71
N ARG A 123 7.90 -10.87 -6.83
CA ARG A 123 7.95 -12.11 -7.66
C ARG A 123 8.55 -13.32 -6.94
N THR A 124 9.21 -13.07 -5.83
CA THR A 124 9.82 -14.05 -4.91
C THR A 124 8.79 -14.84 -4.09
N ILE A 125 7.62 -14.25 -3.85
CA ILE A 125 6.49 -14.86 -3.12
C ILE A 125 5.22 -14.93 -3.95
N TRP A 126 5.31 -14.64 -5.25
CA TRP A 126 4.18 -14.61 -6.18
C TRP A 126 4.61 -14.95 -7.61
N ASP A 127 3.98 -15.95 -8.21
CA ASP A 127 4.32 -16.48 -9.54
C ASP A 127 4.07 -15.48 -10.70
N GLY A 128 3.43 -14.34 -10.42
CA GLY A 128 3.30 -13.26 -11.39
C GLY A 128 2.14 -13.41 -12.36
N GLU A 129 1.24 -14.38 -12.17
CA GLU A 129 -0.05 -14.42 -12.89
C GLU A 129 -0.92 -13.23 -12.49
N GLN A 130 -0.69 -12.10 -13.15
CA GLN A 130 -1.63 -10.98 -13.11
C GLN A 130 -2.79 -11.31 -14.03
N LYS A 131 -3.95 -11.62 -13.44
CA LYS A 131 -5.22 -11.48 -14.16
C LYS A 131 -5.36 -10.00 -14.52
N THR A 132 -5.07 -9.65 -15.77
CA THR A 132 -5.36 -8.31 -16.28
C THR A 132 -6.87 -8.12 -16.22
N HIS A 133 -7.33 -7.36 -15.23
CA HIS A 133 -8.75 -6.97 -15.10
C HIS A 133 -9.15 -5.87 -16.09
N CYS A 134 -8.30 -5.55 -17.06
CA CYS A 134 -8.70 -4.69 -18.17
C CYS A 134 -9.43 -5.52 -19.22
N PHE A 135 -10.49 -4.96 -19.79
CA PHE A 135 -11.15 -5.59 -20.93
C PHE A 135 -10.18 -5.80 -22.09
N LYS A 136 -10.45 -6.80 -22.94
CA LYS A 136 -9.72 -7.06 -24.18
C LYS A 136 -9.67 -5.79 -25.04
N GLU A 137 -8.58 -5.59 -25.81
CA GLU A 137 -8.40 -4.37 -26.62
C GLU A 137 -9.60 -4.11 -27.53
N ARG A 138 -10.12 -5.14 -28.23
CA ARG A 138 -11.32 -5.04 -29.06
C ARG A 138 -12.51 -4.41 -28.30
N THR A 139 -12.81 -4.92 -27.11
CA THR A 139 -13.89 -4.40 -26.25
C THR A 139 -13.62 -2.96 -25.83
N ARG A 140 -12.37 -2.62 -25.48
CA ARG A 140 -11.99 -1.25 -25.08
C ARG A 140 -12.12 -0.26 -26.24
N SER A 141 -11.70 -0.64 -27.44
CA SER A 141 -11.82 0.21 -28.64
C SER A 141 -13.28 0.50 -28.96
N LEU A 142 -14.15 -0.52 -28.91
CA LEU A 142 -15.58 -0.34 -29.16
C LEU A 142 -16.23 0.62 -28.14
N LEU A 143 -15.89 0.49 -26.86
CA LEU A 143 -16.39 1.40 -25.82
C LEU A 143 -15.87 2.84 -25.99
N ARG A 144 -14.61 3.01 -26.42
CA ARG A 144 -14.02 4.34 -26.70
C ARG A 144 -14.68 5.02 -27.89
N GLU A 145 -14.92 4.28 -28.97
CA GLU A 145 -15.58 4.81 -30.17
C GLU A 145 -16.98 5.33 -29.82
N TRP A 146 -17.78 4.51 -29.13
CA TRP A 146 -19.10 4.91 -28.67
C TRP A 146 -19.09 6.10 -27.71
N TYR A 147 -18.06 6.19 -26.86
CA TYR A 147 -17.94 7.31 -25.92
C TYR A 147 -17.74 8.66 -26.61
N LEU A 148 -17.07 8.70 -27.76
CA LEU A 148 -16.91 9.93 -28.54
C LEU A 148 -18.25 10.41 -29.13
N GLN A 149 -19.14 9.47 -29.47
CA GLN A 149 -20.47 9.76 -30.00
C GLN A 149 -21.46 10.17 -28.91
N ASP A 150 -21.53 9.37 -27.84
CA ASP A 150 -22.45 9.60 -26.71
C ASP A 150 -21.80 9.22 -25.37
N PRO A 151 -21.29 10.20 -24.60
CA PRO A 151 -20.74 9.97 -23.27
C PRO A 151 -21.77 9.54 -22.21
N TYR A 152 -23.08 9.64 -22.48
CA TYR A 152 -24.18 9.39 -21.54
C TYR A 152 -25.24 8.43 -22.12
N PRO A 153 -24.88 7.17 -22.44
CA PRO A 153 -25.80 6.23 -23.06
C PRO A 153 -27.01 5.92 -22.16
N ASN A 154 -28.20 5.87 -22.78
CA ASN A 154 -29.44 5.48 -22.12
C ASN A 154 -29.45 3.97 -21.74
N PRO A 155 -30.38 3.50 -20.87
CA PRO A 155 -30.41 2.10 -20.43
C PRO A 155 -30.53 1.08 -21.57
N SER A 156 -31.29 1.39 -22.63
CA SER A 156 -31.41 0.51 -23.80
C SER A 156 -30.06 0.38 -24.53
N LYS A 157 -29.39 1.52 -24.76
CA LYS A 157 -28.11 1.56 -25.43
C LYS A 157 -27.01 0.88 -24.63
N LYS A 158 -27.04 0.98 -23.29
CA LYS A 158 -26.14 0.20 -22.43
C LYS A 158 -26.31 -1.30 -22.60
N ARG A 159 -27.54 -1.78 -22.81
CA ARG A 159 -27.83 -3.21 -23.03
C ARG A 159 -27.32 -3.67 -24.39
N GLU A 160 -27.49 -2.85 -25.43
CA GLU A 160 -26.94 -3.11 -26.76
C GLU A 160 -25.41 -3.17 -26.73
N LEU A 161 -24.76 -2.20 -26.06
CA LEU A 161 -23.31 -2.21 -25.87
C LEU A 161 -22.82 -3.42 -25.08
N ALA A 162 -23.56 -3.82 -24.04
CA ALA A 162 -23.27 -5.03 -23.28
C ALA A 162 -23.29 -6.28 -24.17
N GLN A 163 -24.32 -6.43 -25.02
CA GLN A 163 -24.41 -7.51 -26.00
C GLN A 163 -23.25 -7.48 -27.01
N ALA A 164 -22.94 -6.30 -27.58
CA ALA A 164 -21.87 -6.15 -28.57
C ALA A 164 -20.46 -6.36 -27.99
N THR A 165 -20.26 -6.09 -26.69
CA THR A 165 -18.95 -6.19 -26.03
C THR A 165 -18.73 -7.50 -25.27
N GLY A 166 -19.79 -8.29 -25.05
CA GLY A 166 -19.78 -9.45 -24.16
C GLY A 166 -19.62 -9.09 -22.68
N LEU A 167 -20.00 -7.86 -22.29
CA LEU A 167 -19.94 -7.38 -20.91
C LEU A 167 -21.34 -7.33 -20.30
N THR A 168 -21.42 -7.20 -18.97
CA THR A 168 -22.71 -6.92 -18.32
C THR A 168 -23.09 -5.44 -18.48
N PRO A 169 -24.40 -5.10 -18.51
CA PRO A 169 -24.86 -3.71 -18.55
C PRO A 169 -24.26 -2.85 -17.42
N THR A 170 -24.04 -3.44 -16.25
CA THR A 170 -23.38 -2.81 -15.09
C THR A 170 -21.92 -2.50 -15.37
N GLN A 171 -21.16 -3.43 -15.97
CA GLN A 171 -19.76 -3.20 -16.35
C GLN A 171 -19.62 -2.06 -17.36
N VAL A 172 -20.51 -2.02 -18.38
CA VAL A 172 -20.57 -0.92 -19.35
C VAL A 172 -20.90 0.40 -18.64
N GLY A 173 -21.93 0.42 -17.79
CA GLY A 173 -22.30 1.60 -17.01
C GLY A 173 -21.15 2.13 -16.15
N ASN A 174 -20.43 1.24 -15.47
CA ASN A 174 -19.26 1.58 -14.66
C ASN A 174 -18.11 2.10 -15.51
N TRP A 175 -17.87 1.52 -16.68
CA TRP A 175 -16.84 1.99 -17.60
C TRP A 175 -17.08 3.44 -18.04
N PHE A 176 -18.30 3.77 -18.47
CA PHE A 176 -18.66 5.13 -18.89
C PHE A 176 -18.56 6.13 -17.72
N LYS A 177 -19.06 5.75 -16.54
CA LYS A 177 -18.93 6.55 -15.31
C LYS A 177 -17.46 6.84 -14.99
N ASN A 178 -16.62 5.81 -14.98
CA ASN A 178 -15.20 5.92 -14.68
C ASN A 178 -14.46 6.73 -15.74
N ARG A 179 -14.83 6.61 -17.02
CA ARG A 179 -14.24 7.41 -18.11
C ARG A 179 -14.50 8.89 -17.92
N ARG A 180 -15.76 9.29 -17.69
CA ARG A 180 -16.13 10.69 -17.41
C ARG A 180 -15.43 11.26 -16.18
N GLN A 181 -15.23 10.45 -15.14
CA GLN A 181 -14.47 10.87 -13.95
C GLN A 181 -13.01 11.18 -14.28
N ARG A 182 -12.35 10.34 -15.11
CA ARG A 182 -10.96 10.56 -15.55
C ARG A 182 -10.84 11.82 -16.40
N ASP A 183 -11.79 12.05 -17.30
CA ASP A 183 -11.76 13.24 -18.18
C ASP A 183 -11.92 14.53 -17.35
N ARG A 184 -12.82 14.55 -16.36
CA ARG A 184 -12.93 15.69 -15.44
C ARG A 184 -11.67 15.91 -14.61
N ALA A 185 -11.05 14.85 -14.09
CA ALA A 185 -9.81 14.95 -13.34
C ALA A 185 -8.65 15.48 -14.21
N ALA A 186 -8.56 15.01 -15.46
CA ALA A 186 -7.57 15.50 -16.43
C ALA A 186 -7.81 16.98 -16.78
N ALA A 187 -9.07 17.39 -17.00
CA ALA A 187 -9.41 18.79 -17.25
C ALA A 187 -9.06 19.70 -16.05
N ALA A 188 -9.34 19.27 -14.82
CA ALA A 188 -8.97 20.00 -13.60
C ALA A 188 -7.45 20.16 -13.46
N LYS A 189 -6.68 19.08 -13.71
CA LYS A 189 -5.21 19.13 -13.69
C LYS A 189 -4.65 20.10 -14.73
N ASN A 190 -5.18 20.08 -15.95
CA ASN A 190 -4.76 21.00 -17.00
C ASN A 190 -5.03 22.46 -16.63
N ARG A 191 -6.19 22.77 -16.03
CA ARG A 191 -6.51 24.13 -15.57
C ARG A 191 -5.52 24.65 -14.52
N LEU A 192 -5.17 23.82 -13.54
CA LEU A 192 -4.18 24.18 -12.51
C LEU A 192 -2.80 24.44 -13.12
N GLN A 193 -2.39 23.65 -14.12
CA GLN A 193 -1.10 23.83 -14.79
C GLN A 193 -1.05 25.12 -15.62
N HIS A 194 -2.14 25.50 -16.29
CA HIS A 194 -2.21 26.77 -17.03
C HIS A 194 -2.24 27.99 -16.10
N GLN A 195 -2.87 27.89 -14.93
CA GLN A 195 -2.83 28.94 -13.91
C GLN A 195 -1.44 29.12 -13.28
N ALA A 196 -0.70 28.03 -13.06
CA ALA A 196 0.67 28.09 -12.57
C ALA A 196 1.64 28.73 -13.59
N ILE A 197 1.42 28.51 -14.90
CA ILE A 197 2.22 29.12 -15.97
C ILE A 197 1.81 30.60 -16.18
N GLY A 198 0.53 30.93 -16.05
CA GLY A 198 0.01 32.30 -16.17
C GLY A 198 0.46 33.26 -15.06
N GLN A 199 0.75 32.78 -13.84
CA GLN A 199 1.32 33.62 -12.77
C GLN A 199 2.80 33.96 -12.97
N SER A 200 3.56 33.17 -13.74
CA SER A 200 4.93 33.54 -14.16
C SER A 200 4.96 34.51 -15.36
N GLY A 201 3.88 34.64 -16.11
CA GLY A 201 3.81 35.46 -17.33
C GLY A 201 3.34 36.91 -17.13
N MET A 202 2.79 37.28 -15.97
CA MET A 202 2.25 38.63 -15.70
C MET A 202 3.07 39.44 -14.67
N ARG A 203 4.37 39.17 -14.53
CA ARG A 203 5.29 40.03 -13.74
C ARG A 203 6.27 40.88 -14.56
N SER A 204 6.17 40.88 -15.89
CA SER A 204 7.11 41.62 -16.74
C SER A 204 6.42 42.58 -17.68
N LEU A 205 5.80 43.64 -17.13
CA LEU A 205 5.52 44.91 -17.81
C LEU A 205 5.16 45.96 -16.74
N ALA A 206 6.12 46.22 -15.86
CA ALA A 206 6.19 47.48 -15.13
C ALA A 206 7.54 48.10 -15.50
N GLU A 207 7.50 49.08 -16.41
CA GLU A 207 8.66 49.91 -16.72
C GLU A 207 9.03 50.78 -15.50
N PRO A 208 10.33 51.03 -15.25
CA PRO A 208 10.80 51.87 -14.15
C PRO A 208 10.95 53.33 -14.59
N GLY A 209 10.22 54.24 -13.95
CA GLY A 209 10.32 55.68 -14.17
C GLY A 209 10.33 56.51 -12.88
N CYS A 210 11.55 56.81 -12.41
CA CYS A 210 12.07 57.92 -11.57
C CYS A 210 11.31 58.52 -10.35
N PRO A 211 12.04 59.06 -9.34
CA PRO A 211 11.56 59.32 -7.99
C PRO A 211 11.19 60.80 -7.71
N THR A 212 10.23 61.03 -6.83
CA THR A 212 10.06 62.31 -6.13
C THR A 212 9.41 62.13 -4.75
N HIS A 213 10.20 62.47 -3.73
CA HIS A 213 9.88 63.18 -2.48
C HIS A 213 8.61 62.84 -1.64
N SER A 214 8.89 62.35 -0.43
CA SER A 214 8.40 62.77 0.91
C SER A 214 6.94 63.21 1.14
N SER A 215 6.26 62.50 2.04
CA SER A 215 5.73 62.98 3.36
C SER A 215 4.83 61.86 3.93
N ALA A 216 5.24 61.16 4.98
CA ALA A 216 4.89 61.42 6.37
C ALA A 216 3.37 61.47 6.64
N GLU A 217 2.80 60.36 7.09
CA GLU A 217 1.97 60.31 8.31
C GLU A 217 1.66 58.85 8.70
N SER A 218 1.81 58.57 9.99
CA SER A 218 1.23 57.46 10.77
C SER A 218 0.58 58.12 12.00
N PRO A 219 -0.11 57.45 12.94
CA PRO A 219 -0.44 56.01 13.08
C PRO A 219 -1.89 55.78 13.60
N SER A 220 -2.14 54.56 14.13
CA SER A 220 -3.12 54.22 15.19
C SER A 220 -4.48 53.69 14.70
N THR A 221 -5.14 52.66 15.26
CA THR A 221 -4.95 51.85 16.49
C THR A 221 -6.03 50.75 16.52
N ALA A 222 -5.76 49.65 17.24
CA ALA A 222 -6.72 48.80 18.00
C ALA A 222 -7.76 47.97 17.19
N ALA A 223 -8.25 46.80 17.58
CA ALA A 223 -8.08 45.91 18.73
C ALA A 223 -8.55 44.47 18.33
N SER A 224 -8.07 43.48 19.08
CA SER A 224 -8.54 42.08 19.24
C SER A 224 -10.04 41.99 19.66
N PRO A 225 -10.71 40.81 19.88
CA PRO A 225 -10.11 39.52 20.26
C PRO A 225 -10.82 38.18 19.89
N THR A 226 -10.06 37.10 20.15
CA THR A 226 -10.40 35.73 20.65
C THR A 226 -11.79 35.11 20.42
N THR A 227 -11.80 33.82 20.04
CA THR A 227 -12.30 32.73 20.91
C THR A 227 -11.75 31.37 20.48
N SER A 228 -11.03 30.72 21.40
CA SER A 228 -10.78 29.28 21.45
C SER A 228 -11.92 28.59 22.20
N VAL A 229 -12.29 27.38 21.81
CA VAL A 229 -12.85 26.38 22.74
C VAL A 229 -12.34 24.99 22.37
N SER A 230 -11.66 24.38 23.33
CA SER A 230 -11.33 22.96 23.42
C SER A 230 -12.41 22.24 24.23
N SER A 231 -12.64 20.97 23.99
CA SER A 231 -13.06 20.04 25.06
C SER A 231 -12.58 18.61 24.80
N LEU A 232 -11.91 18.10 25.82
CA LEU A 232 -11.47 16.73 26.05
C LEU A 232 -12.65 15.84 26.46
N THR A 233 -12.57 14.54 26.16
CA THR A 233 -13.03 13.47 27.08
C THR A 233 -12.11 12.25 27.02
N GLU A 234 -11.79 11.75 28.20
CA GLU A 234 -10.88 10.67 28.59
C GLU A 234 -11.36 9.23 28.29
N ARG A 235 -10.36 8.36 28.06
CA ARG A 235 -10.13 6.97 28.56
C ARG A 235 -11.20 5.87 28.47
N ALA A 236 -10.76 4.69 28.00
CA ALA A 236 -10.56 3.49 28.84
C ALA A 236 -9.89 2.35 28.04
N GLU A 237 -9.04 1.57 28.74
CA GLU A 237 -8.31 0.38 28.30
C GLU A 237 -9.24 -0.84 28.12
N THR A 238 -8.81 -1.81 27.30
CA THR A 238 -8.66 -3.26 27.63
C THR A 238 -8.58 -4.11 26.36
N GLY A 239 -7.80 -5.20 26.43
CA GLY A 239 -8.22 -6.47 25.81
C GLY A 239 -7.50 -6.90 24.55
N THR A 240 -6.35 -7.54 24.75
CA THR A 240 -5.76 -8.55 23.88
C THR A 240 -6.81 -9.58 23.45
N SER A 241 -6.97 -9.84 22.14
CA SER A 241 -7.60 -11.07 21.67
C SER A 241 -6.98 -11.54 20.35
N ILE A 242 -6.46 -12.76 20.46
CA ILE A 242 -5.88 -13.65 19.46
C ILE A 242 -6.98 -14.01 18.45
N LEU A 243 -6.71 -13.88 17.15
CA LEU A 243 -7.57 -14.43 16.11
C LEU A 243 -6.84 -15.56 15.40
N SER A 244 -7.07 -16.76 15.93
CA SER A 244 -7.10 -18.02 15.18
C SER A 244 -8.23 -17.97 14.15
N VAL A 245 -7.93 -18.12 12.87
CA VAL A 245 -8.92 -18.44 11.84
C VAL A 245 -8.49 -19.74 11.19
N THR A 246 -9.13 -20.81 11.62
CA THR A 246 -9.19 -22.09 10.91
C THR A 246 -10.38 -22.05 9.95
N SER A 247 -10.17 -22.68 8.79
CA SER A 247 -11.15 -23.42 7.98
C SER A 247 -12.24 -22.67 7.21
N SER A 248 -12.21 -22.92 5.89
CA SER A 248 -13.34 -23.21 5.01
C SER A 248 -14.39 -22.13 4.76
N ASP A 249 -14.48 -21.70 3.49
CA ASP A 249 -15.70 -21.98 2.71
C ASP A 249 -15.47 -21.80 1.19
N SER A 250 -15.94 -22.82 0.47
CA SER A 250 -16.60 -22.82 -0.83
C SER A 250 -15.86 -22.45 -2.13
N GLU A 251 -15.69 -23.51 -2.93
CA GLU A 251 -16.10 -23.57 -4.33
C GLU A 251 -17.27 -22.63 -4.69
N CYS A 252 -17.12 -21.85 -5.76
CA CYS A 252 -18.15 -21.71 -6.79
C CYS A 252 -17.56 -21.18 -8.10
N ASP A 253 -17.93 -21.91 -9.16
CA ASP A 253 -17.68 -21.83 -10.59
C ASP A 253 -17.78 -20.47 -11.32
N VAL A 254 -17.19 -20.52 -12.53
CA VAL A 254 -17.24 -19.64 -13.72
C VAL A 254 -16.15 -18.57 -13.87
#